data_AF-A0A4P6VNJ1-F1
#
_entry.id   AF-A0A4P6VNJ1-F1
#
_cell.length_a   1.000
_cell.length_b   1.000
_cell.length_c   1.000
_cell.angle_alpha   90.00
_cell.angle_beta   90.00
_cell.angle_gamma   90.00
#
_symmetry.space_group_name_H-M   'P 1'
#
loop_
_entity.id
_entity.type
_entity.pdbx_description
1 polymer ?
#
loop_
_entity_poly.entity_id
_entity_poly.type
_entity_poly.pdbx_seq_one_letter_code
_entity_poly.pdbx_strand_id
1 'polypeptide(L)'
;MALLLKLVKGLGKFLAALVSLFVILYLLLVLINWQDEAPSEAAITLQQLQQSVAPDVEQSADNNGYLFLQQYELQGEYQLSEPLAQLLRQCNITECNAVLMAQPELALWIAQHQDTIDFYQQVRSFTAWYELIPADAAATLPSFRSLLNGQRLLLVQAWLAAQQQDTEKVQLLLQQDMQFWRSLQPKHNMLLTKLIGAEAIKRHFNFAQAIRQQLSAQQYAAIRPQSWLSPFTEQELSLLQAMSGEWAFSNNVTETLLLSDTATNDLSAVDKLEWLILKPLFQSQASRNQLAGMLLAQVNGHAATEPTWYSWLYNPVGKVLNSMTVNYVSYHARLAQLETLRQQAIL
;
A
#
# COMPACT_ATOMS: atom_id res chain seq x y z
N MET A 1 10.39 68.91 -8.57
CA MET A 1 11.37 68.16 -7.75
C MET A 1 10.88 67.90 -6.30
N ALA A 2 10.42 68.91 -5.55
CA ALA A 2 9.97 68.73 -4.16
C ALA A 2 8.74 67.80 -3.99
N LEU A 3 7.82 67.79 -4.95
CA LEU A 3 6.62 66.93 -4.92
C LEU A 3 6.97 65.45 -5.15
N LEU A 4 7.92 65.17 -6.05
CA LEU A 4 8.46 63.83 -6.31
C LEU A 4 9.15 63.26 -5.06
N LEU A 5 9.96 64.06 -4.37
CA LEU A 5 10.62 63.66 -3.11
C LEU A 5 9.62 63.35 -1.98
N LYS A 6 8.51 64.09 -1.89
CA LYS A 6 7.44 63.80 -0.92
C LYS A 6 6.71 62.49 -1.26
N LEU A 7 6.42 62.24 -2.53
CA LEU A 7 5.81 61.00 -3.00
C LEU A 7 6.70 59.78 -2.75
N VAL A 8 8.00 59.87 -3.07
CA VAL A 8 8.98 58.80 -2.81
C VAL A 8 9.08 58.51 -1.30
N LYS A 9 9.11 59.54 -0.45
CA LYS A 9 9.11 59.37 1.01
C LYS A 9 7.81 58.76 1.54
N GLY A 10 6.67 59.16 0.98
CA GLY A 10 5.36 58.60 1.33
C GLY A 10 5.27 57.11 0.96
N LEU A 11 5.67 56.77 -0.26
CA LEU A 11 5.72 55.39 -0.74
C LEU A 11 6.68 54.53 0.09
N GLY A 12 7.86 55.05 0.42
CA GLY A 12 8.83 54.34 1.28
C GLY A 12 8.28 54.03 2.67
N LYS A 13 7.57 54.98 3.30
CA LYS A 13 6.90 54.75 4.60
C LYS A 13 5.78 53.72 4.51
N PHE A 14 4.98 53.76 3.44
CA PHE A 14 3.92 52.79 3.21
C PHE A 14 4.49 51.37 3.03
N LEU A 15 5.52 51.22 2.19
CA LEU A 15 6.21 49.94 2.00
C LEU A 15 6.84 49.42 3.31
N ALA A 16 7.49 50.29 4.09
CA ALA A 16 8.06 49.91 5.38
C ALA A 16 6.99 49.46 6.39
N ALA A 17 5.85 50.14 6.44
CA ALA A 17 4.73 49.76 7.30
C ALA A 17 4.14 48.40 6.89
N LEU A 18 4.00 48.16 5.59
CA LEU A 18 3.50 46.89 5.05
C LEU A 18 4.46 45.74 5.36
N VAL A 19 5.77 45.92 5.15
CA VAL A 19 6.79 44.92 5.54
C VAL A 19 6.76 44.66 7.04
N SER A 20 6.68 45.70 7.86
CA SER A 20 6.60 45.56 9.33
C SER A 20 5.37 44.77 9.76
N LEU A 21 4.22 44.99 9.11
CA LEU A 21 3.00 44.23 9.36
C LEU A 21 3.20 42.74 9.03
N PHE A 22 3.79 42.41 7.88
CA PHE A 22 4.09 41.01 7.53
C PHE A 22 5.03 40.34 8.52
N VAL A 23 6.08 41.04 8.98
CA VAL A 23 7.00 40.53 10.00
C VAL A 23 6.27 40.26 11.32
N ILE A 24 5.42 41.19 11.78
CA ILE A 24 4.64 41.01 13.01
C ILE A 24 3.68 39.82 12.88
N LEU A 25 2.96 39.69 11.77
CA LEU A 25 2.05 38.57 11.52
C LEU A 25 2.81 37.24 11.50
N TYR A 26 3.97 37.18 10.86
CA TYR A 26 4.82 35.99 10.87
C TYR A 26 5.30 35.63 12.29
N LEU A 27 5.78 36.61 13.07
CA LEU A 27 6.20 36.36 14.45
C LEU A 27 5.05 35.87 15.33
N LEU A 28 3.83 36.35 15.10
CA LEU A 28 2.63 35.81 15.78
C LEU A 28 2.38 34.35 15.39
N LEU A 29 2.53 33.98 14.12
CA LEU A 29 2.43 32.59 13.69
C LEU A 29 3.51 31.71 14.34
N VAL A 30 4.75 32.19 14.41
CA VAL A 30 5.84 31.48 15.11
C VAL A 30 5.51 31.31 16.59
N LEU A 31 4.95 32.33 17.25
CA LEU A 31 4.54 32.24 18.64
C LEU A 31 3.41 31.20 18.85
N ILE A 32 2.42 31.17 17.96
CA ILE A 32 1.34 30.17 17.97
C ILE A 32 1.92 28.75 17.81
N ASN A 33 2.98 28.61 17.00
CA ASN A 33 3.66 27.36 16.71
C ASN A 33 4.94 27.18 17.56
N TRP A 34 5.00 27.77 18.76
CA TRP A 34 6.22 27.68 19.58
C TRP A 34 6.39 26.31 20.26
N GLN A 35 5.28 25.62 20.54
CA GLN A 35 5.28 24.31 21.19
C GLN A 35 4.44 23.33 20.38
N ASP A 36 4.92 22.10 20.30
CA ASP A 36 4.19 20.98 19.71
C ASP A 36 3.19 20.40 20.71
N GLU A 37 2.24 19.63 20.21
CA GLU A 37 1.27 18.89 21.00
C GLU A 37 1.86 17.60 21.57
N ALA A 38 1.24 17.06 22.63
CA ALA A 38 1.49 15.68 23.05
C ALA A 38 0.84 14.68 22.07
N PRO A 39 1.27 13.41 22.04
CA PRO A 39 0.61 12.37 21.24
C PRO A 39 -0.87 12.21 21.58
N SER A 40 -1.72 12.19 20.55
CA SER A 40 -3.15 11.92 20.69
C SER A 40 -3.43 10.43 20.90
N GLU A 41 -4.62 10.08 21.41
CA GLU A 41 -5.05 8.68 21.55
C GLU A 41 -5.01 7.93 20.20
N ALA A 42 -5.37 8.61 19.11
CA ALA A 42 -5.29 8.05 17.76
C ALA A 42 -3.85 7.69 17.37
N ALA A 43 -2.90 8.60 17.62
CA ALA A 43 -1.48 8.37 17.33
C ALA A 43 -0.92 7.22 18.19
N ILE A 44 -1.27 7.18 19.48
CA ILE A 44 -0.89 6.09 20.39
C ILE A 44 -1.45 4.75 19.90
N THR A 45 -2.70 4.72 19.45
CA THR A 45 -3.34 3.51 18.92
C THR A 45 -2.59 2.95 17.71
N LEU A 46 -2.28 3.79 16.72
CA LEU A 46 -1.53 3.36 15.53
C LEU A 46 -0.10 2.92 15.88
N GLN A 47 0.55 3.62 16.82
CA GLN A 47 1.87 3.24 17.31
C GLN A 47 1.85 1.87 18.00
N GLN A 48 0.88 1.60 18.86
CA GLN A 48 0.73 0.32 19.55
C GLN A 48 0.46 -0.82 18.57
N LEU A 49 -0.35 -0.59 17.53
CA LEU A 49 -0.58 -1.57 16.46
C LEU A 49 0.73 -1.94 15.75
N GLN A 50 1.56 -0.95 15.42
CA GLN A 50 2.87 -1.19 14.80
C GLN A 50 3.83 -1.95 15.72
N GLN A 51 3.85 -1.63 17.01
CA GLN A 51 4.66 -2.37 17.98
C GLN A 51 4.17 -3.82 18.16
N SER A 52 2.86 -4.06 18.09
CA SER A 52 2.28 -5.39 18.30
C SER A 52 2.58 -6.40 17.18
N VAL A 53 2.95 -5.91 16.00
CA VAL A 53 3.30 -6.75 14.84
C VAL A 53 4.80 -6.82 14.57
N ALA A 54 5.61 -6.10 15.36
CA ALA A 54 7.05 -6.11 15.21
C ALA A 54 7.57 -7.55 15.42
N PRO A 55 8.50 -8.01 14.58
CA PRO A 55 9.01 -9.37 14.68
C PRO A 55 9.88 -9.54 15.93
N ASP A 56 9.70 -10.67 16.63
CA ASP A 56 10.51 -11.02 17.80
C ASP A 56 11.93 -11.52 17.45
N VAL A 57 12.19 -11.79 16.17
CA VAL A 57 13.46 -12.31 15.66
C VAL A 57 14.01 -11.42 14.57
N GLU A 58 15.34 -11.41 14.42
CA GLU A 58 16.01 -10.69 13.34
C GLU A 58 15.51 -11.19 11.98
N GLN A 59 15.19 -10.24 11.09
CA GLN A 59 14.60 -10.52 9.79
C GLN A 59 15.69 -10.63 8.73
N SER A 60 15.64 -11.69 7.93
CA SER A 60 16.55 -11.94 6.81
C SER A 60 15.79 -12.59 5.65
N ALA A 61 16.42 -12.68 4.48
CA ALA A 61 15.84 -13.39 3.34
C ALA A 61 15.68 -14.91 3.58
N ASP A 62 16.35 -15.48 4.59
CA ASP A 62 16.25 -16.91 4.90
C ASP A 62 15.02 -17.25 5.76
N ASN A 63 14.45 -16.27 6.46
CA ASN A 63 13.33 -16.48 7.38
C ASN A 63 12.11 -15.58 7.12
N ASN A 64 12.19 -14.61 6.20
CA ASN A 64 11.08 -13.71 5.87
C ASN A 64 10.85 -13.66 4.34
N GLY A 65 9.66 -14.11 3.92
CA GLY A 65 9.28 -14.18 2.51
C GLY A 65 9.26 -12.83 1.79
N TYR A 66 8.99 -11.73 2.51
CA TYR A 66 9.01 -10.38 1.94
C TYR A 66 10.44 -9.94 1.59
N LEU A 67 11.41 -10.19 2.48
CA LEU A 67 12.82 -9.87 2.23
C LEU A 67 13.43 -10.77 1.17
N PHE A 68 13.05 -12.06 1.17
CA PHE A 68 13.39 -12.97 0.09
C PHE A 68 12.92 -12.43 -1.27
N LEU A 69 11.64 -12.02 -1.37
CA LEU A 69 11.10 -11.40 -2.58
C LEU A 69 11.89 -10.17 -3.00
N GLN A 70 12.15 -9.25 -2.06
CA GLN A 70 12.87 -8.01 -2.35
C GLN A 70 14.28 -8.28 -2.88
N GLN A 71 15.03 -9.18 -2.23
CA GLN A 71 16.37 -9.56 -2.69
C GLN A 71 16.33 -10.24 -4.07
N TYR A 72 15.34 -11.10 -4.30
CA TYR A 72 15.20 -11.82 -5.55
C TYR A 72 14.91 -10.89 -6.73
N GLU A 73 14.04 -9.90 -6.56
CA GLU A 73 13.71 -8.96 -7.63
C GLU A 73 14.87 -8.00 -8.00
N LEU A 74 15.80 -7.76 -7.08
CA LEU A 74 17.03 -7.01 -7.37
C LEU A 74 17.99 -7.74 -8.33
N GLN A 75 17.87 -9.07 -8.45
CA GLN A 75 18.79 -9.90 -9.26
C GLN A 75 18.41 -10.00 -10.74
N GLY A 76 17.26 -9.45 -11.14
CA GLY A 76 16.73 -9.55 -12.50
C GLY A 76 15.49 -10.42 -12.57
N GLU A 77 14.54 -10.00 -13.40
CA GLU A 77 13.15 -10.43 -13.31
C GLU A 77 12.83 -11.67 -14.11
N TYR A 78 12.02 -12.55 -13.53
CA TYR A 78 11.34 -13.60 -14.26
C TYR A 78 10.16 -13.00 -15.02
N GLN A 79 10.51 -12.38 -16.15
CA GLN A 79 9.54 -11.90 -17.12
C GLN A 79 9.00 -13.10 -17.87
N LEU A 80 7.67 -13.18 -17.93
CA LEU A 80 7.03 -14.13 -18.82
C LEU A 80 7.36 -13.75 -20.26
N SER A 81 7.46 -14.74 -21.13
CA SER A 81 7.51 -14.48 -22.57
C SER A 81 6.32 -13.61 -23.00
N GLU A 82 6.54 -12.68 -23.94
CA GLU A 82 5.50 -11.73 -24.33
C GLU A 82 4.17 -12.40 -24.75
N PRO A 83 4.17 -13.53 -25.51
CA PRO A 83 2.93 -14.24 -25.83
C PRO A 83 2.17 -14.70 -24.57
N LEU A 84 2.87 -15.24 -23.58
CA LEU A 84 2.27 -15.72 -22.34
C LEU A 84 1.81 -14.55 -21.45
N ALA A 85 2.59 -13.48 -21.38
CA ALA A 85 2.21 -12.27 -20.68
C ALA A 85 0.92 -11.65 -21.26
N GLN A 86 0.81 -11.58 -22.59
CA GLN A 86 -0.37 -11.08 -23.28
C GLN A 86 -1.59 -11.97 -23.03
N LEU A 87 -1.43 -13.29 -23.12
CA LEU A 87 -2.50 -14.25 -22.83
C LEU A 87 -3.06 -14.09 -21.41
N LEU A 88 -2.18 -13.99 -20.43
CA LEU A 88 -2.57 -13.83 -19.02
C LEU A 88 -3.18 -12.46 -18.73
N ARG A 89 -2.79 -11.41 -19.46
CA ARG A 89 -3.49 -10.11 -19.41
C ARG A 89 -4.92 -10.23 -19.94
N GLN A 90 -5.13 -10.92 -21.06
CA GLN A 90 -6.47 -11.13 -21.64
C GLN A 90 -7.39 -11.91 -20.69
N CYS A 91 -6.88 -12.94 -20.02
CA CYS A 91 -7.62 -13.71 -19.01
C CYS A 91 -8.16 -12.84 -17.85
N ASN A 92 -7.58 -11.67 -17.56
CA ASN A 92 -8.10 -10.76 -16.53
C ASN A 92 -9.27 -9.88 -17.02
N ILE A 93 -9.52 -9.82 -18.34
CA ILE A 93 -10.45 -8.87 -18.98
C ILE A 93 -11.61 -9.61 -19.65
N THR A 94 -11.36 -10.77 -20.25
CA THR A 94 -12.34 -11.60 -20.97
C THR A 94 -12.52 -12.95 -20.28
N GLU A 95 -13.50 -13.75 -20.73
CA GLU A 95 -13.75 -15.12 -20.25
C GLU A 95 -12.47 -15.99 -20.32
N CYS A 96 -11.80 -16.15 -19.18
CA CYS A 96 -10.46 -16.72 -19.14
C CYS A 96 -10.40 -18.15 -19.70
N ASN A 97 -11.44 -18.96 -19.46
CA ASN A 97 -11.49 -20.32 -19.98
C ASN A 97 -11.39 -20.37 -21.52
N ALA A 98 -12.13 -19.51 -22.23
CA ALA A 98 -12.10 -19.46 -23.69
C ALA A 98 -10.72 -19.02 -24.20
N VAL A 99 -10.09 -18.06 -23.53
CA VAL A 99 -8.74 -17.58 -23.85
C VAL A 99 -7.70 -18.70 -23.72
N LEU A 100 -7.75 -19.45 -22.63
CA LEU A 100 -6.81 -20.55 -22.37
C LEU A 100 -7.05 -21.74 -23.32
N MET A 101 -8.31 -22.10 -23.60
CA MET A 101 -8.68 -23.16 -24.55
C MET A 101 -8.18 -22.91 -25.98
N ALA A 102 -8.05 -21.64 -26.37
CA ALA A 102 -7.60 -21.27 -27.71
C ALA A 102 -6.08 -21.49 -27.93
N GLN A 103 -5.33 -21.89 -26.91
CA GLN A 103 -3.87 -22.02 -26.96
C GLN A 103 -3.41 -23.48 -26.81
N PRO A 104 -3.20 -24.21 -27.92
CA PRO A 104 -2.80 -25.62 -27.86
C PRO A 104 -1.41 -25.84 -27.27
N GLU A 105 -0.53 -24.85 -27.35
CA GLU A 105 0.86 -24.91 -26.84
C GLU A 105 0.99 -24.45 -25.38
N LEU A 106 -0.12 -24.15 -24.70
CA LEU A 106 -0.10 -23.55 -23.36
C LEU A 106 0.75 -24.37 -22.37
N ALA A 107 0.61 -25.69 -22.36
CA ALA A 107 1.39 -26.55 -21.46
C ALA A 107 2.91 -26.43 -21.71
N LEU A 108 3.34 -26.28 -22.97
CA LEU A 108 4.75 -26.09 -23.32
C LEU A 108 5.24 -24.71 -22.86
N TRP A 109 4.44 -23.66 -23.06
CA TRP A 109 4.80 -22.30 -22.63
C TRP A 109 4.93 -22.21 -21.11
N ILE A 110 4.05 -22.89 -20.36
CA ILE A 110 4.13 -22.95 -18.89
C ILE A 110 5.40 -23.70 -18.46
N ALA A 111 5.73 -24.83 -19.10
CA ALA A 111 6.93 -25.61 -18.77
C ALA A 111 8.24 -24.82 -18.96
N GLN A 112 8.27 -23.87 -19.90
CA GLN A 112 9.44 -22.98 -20.10
C GLN A 112 9.67 -21.99 -18.95
N HIS A 113 8.68 -21.80 -18.07
CA HIS A 113 8.74 -20.85 -16.95
C HIS A 113 8.71 -21.57 -15.59
N GLN A 114 9.20 -22.81 -15.52
CA GLN A 114 9.20 -23.60 -14.30
C GLN A 114 9.92 -22.89 -13.13
N ASP A 115 11.04 -22.22 -13.39
CA ASP A 115 11.77 -21.44 -12.37
C ASP A 115 10.89 -20.38 -11.68
N THR A 116 9.97 -19.74 -12.43
CA THR A 116 9.04 -18.74 -11.88
C THR A 116 7.99 -19.39 -10.97
N ILE A 117 7.60 -20.62 -11.29
CA ILE A 117 6.66 -21.41 -10.51
C ILE A 117 7.35 -21.90 -9.22
N ASP A 118 8.57 -22.41 -9.34
CA ASP A 118 9.38 -22.87 -8.22
C ASP A 118 9.70 -21.71 -7.26
N PHE A 119 10.02 -20.53 -7.79
CA PHE A 119 10.13 -19.30 -7.01
C PHE A 119 8.85 -19.02 -6.21
N TYR A 120 7.68 -19.06 -6.85
CA TYR A 120 6.43 -18.81 -6.15
C TYR A 120 6.13 -19.86 -5.08
N GLN A 121 6.43 -21.13 -5.35
CA GLN A 121 6.32 -22.19 -4.36
C GLN A 121 7.25 -21.96 -3.17
N GLN A 122 8.50 -21.54 -3.41
CA GLN A 122 9.45 -21.17 -2.37
C GLN A 122 8.93 -20.02 -1.54
N VAL A 123 8.44 -18.94 -2.15
CA VAL A 123 7.86 -17.78 -1.44
C VAL A 123 6.69 -18.21 -0.54
N ARG A 124 5.80 -19.09 -1.02
CA ARG A 124 4.67 -19.59 -0.23
C ARG A 124 5.08 -20.51 0.92
N SER A 125 6.30 -21.04 0.91
CA SER A 125 6.81 -21.91 1.98
C SER A 125 7.22 -21.14 3.24
N PHE A 126 7.44 -19.82 3.13
CA PHE A 126 7.82 -19.00 4.27
C PHE A 126 6.66 -18.87 5.26
N THR A 127 6.94 -19.15 6.54
CA THR A 127 5.98 -19.02 7.63
C THR A 127 5.87 -17.60 8.15
N ALA A 128 6.91 -16.78 7.95
CA ALA A 128 6.94 -15.38 8.32
C ALA A 128 6.96 -14.48 7.08
N TRP A 129 6.14 -13.43 7.17
CA TRP A 129 6.05 -12.36 6.19
C TRP A 129 5.88 -11.07 6.96
N TYR A 130 6.98 -10.34 7.11
CA TYR A 130 6.99 -9.04 7.76
C TYR A 130 7.48 -8.00 6.79
N GLU A 131 6.60 -7.05 6.49
CA GLU A 131 6.87 -5.97 5.55
C GLU A 131 7.53 -4.82 6.30
N LEU A 132 8.73 -4.46 5.85
CA LEU A 132 9.43 -3.32 6.41
C LEU A 132 8.75 -2.02 5.98
N ILE A 133 8.51 -1.14 6.95
CA ILE A 133 8.08 0.23 6.66
C ILE A 133 9.30 0.98 6.12
N PRO A 134 9.21 1.57 4.93
CA PRO A 134 10.35 2.30 4.36
C PRO A 134 10.78 3.48 5.26
N ALA A 135 12.09 3.70 5.34
CA ALA A 135 12.66 4.79 6.15
C ALA A 135 12.52 6.17 5.49
N ASP A 136 12.33 6.21 4.16
CA ASP A 136 12.14 7.44 3.40
C ASP A 136 11.40 7.16 2.08
N ALA A 137 11.14 8.22 1.33
CA ALA A 137 10.43 8.17 0.05
C ALA A 137 11.30 7.64 -1.12
N ALA A 138 12.62 7.57 -0.98
CA ALA A 138 13.55 7.06 -1.99
C ALA A 138 13.78 5.54 -1.88
N ALA A 139 13.38 4.95 -0.75
CA ALA A 139 13.46 3.51 -0.53
C ALA A 139 12.76 2.72 -1.64
N THR A 140 13.46 1.73 -2.18
CA THR A 140 12.96 0.89 -3.27
C THR A 140 12.04 -0.20 -2.73
N LEU A 141 10.77 -0.15 -3.12
CA LEU A 141 9.80 -1.21 -2.87
C LEU A 141 9.99 -2.35 -3.89
N PRO A 142 9.73 -3.61 -3.52
CA PRO A 142 9.63 -4.68 -4.50
C PRO A 142 8.53 -4.38 -5.52
N SER A 143 8.76 -4.80 -6.76
CA SER A 143 7.81 -4.68 -7.87
C SER A 143 6.63 -5.67 -7.77
N PHE A 144 6.79 -6.76 -7.01
CA PHE A 144 5.86 -7.89 -6.90
C PHE A 144 5.56 -8.61 -8.23
N ARG A 145 6.26 -8.27 -9.30
CA ARG A 145 5.97 -8.81 -10.63
C ARG A 145 6.26 -10.31 -10.68
N SER A 146 7.39 -10.74 -10.11
CA SER A 146 7.77 -12.16 -10.09
C SER A 146 6.76 -12.97 -9.28
N LEU A 147 6.33 -12.43 -8.13
CA LEU A 147 5.33 -13.05 -7.26
C LEU A 147 3.99 -13.28 -7.99
N LEU A 148 3.48 -12.22 -8.63
CA LEU A 148 2.19 -12.27 -9.31
C LEU A 148 2.23 -13.11 -10.60
N ASN A 149 3.37 -13.12 -11.30
CA ASN A 149 3.57 -14.00 -12.46
C ASN A 149 3.59 -15.46 -12.03
N GLY A 150 4.33 -15.81 -10.97
CA GLY A 150 4.35 -17.17 -10.45
C GLY A 150 2.98 -17.65 -9.98
N GLN A 151 2.19 -16.79 -9.32
CA GLN A 151 0.79 -17.10 -9.00
C GLN A 151 -0.03 -17.41 -10.26
N ARG A 152 0.05 -16.56 -11.30
CA ARG A 152 -0.70 -16.77 -12.54
C ARG A 152 -0.35 -18.10 -13.20
N LEU A 153 0.95 -18.42 -13.29
CA LEU A 153 1.41 -19.69 -13.87
C LEU A 153 0.89 -20.88 -13.07
N LEU A 154 0.92 -20.81 -11.74
CA LEU A 154 0.38 -21.85 -10.87
C LEU A 154 -1.13 -22.05 -11.05
N LEU A 155 -1.89 -20.97 -11.20
CA LEU A 155 -3.34 -21.06 -11.46
C LEU A 155 -3.64 -21.64 -12.85
N VAL A 156 -2.78 -21.36 -13.85
CA VAL A 156 -2.86 -22.06 -15.14
C VAL A 156 -2.51 -23.54 -15.01
N GLN A 157 -1.53 -23.92 -14.17
CA GLN A 157 -1.26 -25.33 -13.90
C GLN A 157 -2.47 -26.04 -13.27
N ALA A 158 -3.19 -25.39 -12.37
CA ALA A 158 -4.46 -25.92 -11.83
C ALA A 158 -5.52 -26.05 -12.94
N TRP A 159 -5.64 -25.06 -13.82
CA TRP A 159 -6.54 -25.13 -14.98
C TRP A 159 -6.18 -26.30 -15.93
N LEU A 160 -4.90 -26.51 -16.24
CA LEU A 160 -4.43 -27.64 -17.05
C LEU A 160 -4.67 -28.99 -16.37
N ALA A 161 -4.52 -29.08 -15.04
CA ALA A 161 -4.84 -30.28 -14.28
C ALA A 161 -6.35 -30.61 -14.34
N ALA A 162 -7.21 -29.59 -14.32
CA ALA A 162 -8.65 -29.78 -14.47
C ALA A 162 -9.02 -30.36 -15.86
N GLN A 163 -8.38 -29.91 -16.94
CA GLN A 163 -8.53 -30.52 -18.27
C GLN A 163 -8.23 -32.02 -18.25
N GLN A 164 -7.19 -32.41 -17.50
CA GLN A 164 -6.75 -33.79 -17.35
C GLN A 164 -7.58 -34.58 -16.33
N GLN A 165 -8.62 -33.98 -15.75
CA GLN A 165 -9.46 -34.57 -14.69
C GLN A 165 -8.67 -34.94 -13.42
N ASP A 166 -7.51 -34.32 -13.20
CA ASP A 166 -6.67 -34.50 -12.01
C ASP A 166 -7.17 -33.58 -10.87
N THR A 167 -8.27 -33.98 -10.25
CA THR A 167 -8.93 -33.18 -9.21
C THR A 167 -8.08 -33.03 -7.95
N GLU A 168 -7.22 -34.00 -7.64
CA GLU A 168 -6.34 -33.95 -6.46
C GLU A 168 -5.31 -32.82 -6.62
N LYS A 169 -4.65 -32.75 -7.78
CA LYS A 169 -3.71 -31.67 -8.07
C LYS A 169 -4.38 -30.30 -8.11
N VAL A 170 -5.58 -30.21 -8.69
CA VAL A 170 -6.35 -28.96 -8.70
C VAL A 170 -6.62 -28.49 -7.26
N GLN A 171 -7.14 -29.37 -6.41
CA GLN A 171 -7.43 -29.07 -5.02
C GLN A 171 -6.18 -28.59 -4.28
N LEU A 172 -5.06 -29.31 -4.43
CA LEU A 172 -3.81 -29.00 -3.76
C LEU A 172 -3.31 -27.60 -4.13
N LEU A 173 -3.25 -27.29 -5.43
CA LEU A 173 -2.76 -26.00 -5.92
C LEU A 173 -3.62 -24.83 -5.44
N LEU A 174 -4.96 -24.98 -5.51
CA LEU A 174 -5.88 -23.96 -5.03
C LEU A 174 -5.82 -23.81 -3.51
N GLN A 175 -5.73 -24.91 -2.76
CA GLN A 175 -5.63 -24.88 -1.30
C GLN A 175 -4.40 -24.10 -0.85
N GLN A 176 -3.23 -24.43 -1.41
CA GLN A 176 -1.97 -23.76 -1.06
C GLN A 176 -1.99 -22.27 -1.42
N ASP A 177 -2.50 -21.92 -2.60
CA ASP A 177 -2.60 -20.52 -3.03
C ASP A 177 -3.47 -19.69 -2.10
N MET A 178 -4.66 -20.20 -1.79
CA MET A 178 -5.60 -19.47 -0.95
C MET A 178 -5.13 -19.39 0.50
N GLN A 179 -4.52 -20.45 1.04
CA GLN A 179 -3.95 -20.44 2.39
C GLN A 179 -2.88 -19.36 2.53
N PHE A 180 -1.96 -19.27 1.56
CA PHE A 180 -0.92 -18.27 1.55
C PHE A 180 -1.51 -16.86 1.61
N TRP A 181 -2.34 -16.49 0.63
CA TRP A 181 -2.87 -15.12 0.56
C TRP A 181 -3.77 -14.75 1.74
N ARG A 182 -4.62 -15.67 2.23
CA ARG A 182 -5.42 -15.42 3.43
C ARG A 182 -4.54 -15.18 4.67
N SER A 183 -3.44 -15.93 4.80
CA SER A 183 -2.53 -15.77 5.94
C SER A 183 -1.80 -14.42 5.97
N LEU A 184 -1.64 -13.78 4.80
CA LEU A 184 -1.00 -12.48 4.66
C LEU A 184 -1.97 -11.30 4.84
N GLN A 185 -3.25 -11.46 4.46
CA GLN A 185 -4.19 -10.33 4.50
C GLN A 185 -4.26 -9.57 5.82
N PRO A 186 -4.31 -10.18 7.02
CA PRO A 186 -4.37 -9.41 8.25
C PRO A 186 -3.01 -8.81 8.66
N LYS A 187 -1.90 -9.19 8.01
CA LYS A 187 -0.52 -8.87 8.40
C LYS A 187 0.14 -7.77 7.57
N HIS A 188 -0.46 -7.37 6.45
CA HIS A 188 0.12 -6.32 5.59
C HIS A 188 0.22 -4.99 6.33
N ASN A 189 1.44 -4.44 6.38
CA ASN A 189 1.73 -3.15 7.01
C ASN A 189 1.51 -1.98 6.05
N MET A 190 1.54 -2.22 4.74
CA MET A 190 1.36 -1.18 3.73
C MET A 190 0.02 -1.35 3.00
N LEU A 191 -0.60 -0.25 2.57
CA LEU A 191 -1.83 -0.31 1.78
C LEU A 191 -1.57 -0.99 0.43
N LEU A 192 -0.43 -0.68 -0.21
CA LEU A 192 -0.07 -1.23 -1.51
C LEU A 192 -0.08 -2.77 -1.48
N THR A 193 0.58 -3.37 -0.50
CA THR A 193 0.71 -4.84 -0.37
C THR A 193 -0.61 -5.49 0.02
N LYS A 194 -1.40 -4.86 0.90
CA LYS A 194 -2.78 -5.27 1.23
C LYS A 194 -3.66 -5.38 -0.03
N LEU A 195 -3.53 -4.41 -0.94
CA LEU A 195 -4.28 -4.40 -2.20
C LEU A 195 -3.74 -5.40 -3.22
N ILE A 196 -2.42 -5.63 -3.26
CA ILE A 196 -1.82 -6.69 -4.08
C ILE A 196 -2.34 -8.06 -3.65
N GLY A 197 -2.39 -8.33 -2.34
CA GLY A 197 -2.96 -9.57 -1.80
C GLY A 197 -4.45 -9.73 -2.14
N ALA A 198 -5.23 -8.64 -2.06
CA ALA A 198 -6.63 -8.65 -2.47
C ALA A 198 -6.80 -8.97 -3.97
N GLU A 199 -6.00 -8.38 -4.85
CA GLU A 199 -6.05 -8.68 -6.29
C GLU A 199 -5.57 -10.11 -6.61
N ALA A 200 -4.64 -10.66 -5.82
CA ALA A 200 -4.23 -12.05 -5.93
C ALA A 200 -5.35 -13.03 -5.56
N ILE A 201 -6.10 -12.75 -4.48
CA ILE A 201 -7.29 -13.53 -4.07
C ILE A 201 -8.41 -13.40 -5.10
N LYS A 202 -8.65 -12.21 -5.64
CA LYS A 202 -9.64 -12.02 -6.71
C LYS A 202 -9.28 -12.85 -7.94
N ARG A 203 -8.01 -12.85 -8.34
CA ARG A 203 -7.51 -13.67 -9.45
C ARG A 203 -7.71 -15.16 -9.19
N HIS A 204 -7.44 -15.61 -7.96
CA HIS A 204 -7.69 -16.98 -7.54
C HIS A 204 -9.14 -17.40 -7.82
N PHE A 205 -10.12 -16.59 -7.41
CA PHE A 205 -11.53 -16.89 -7.66
C PHE A 205 -11.92 -16.79 -9.14
N ASN A 206 -11.32 -15.89 -9.92
CA ASN A 206 -11.55 -15.84 -11.37
C ASN A 206 -11.09 -17.14 -12.05
N PHE A 207 -9.93 -17.68 -11.65
CA PHE A 207 -9.46 -18.97 -12.17
C PHE A 207 -10.31 -20.15 -11.68
N ALA A 208 -10.82 -20.11 -10.44
CA ALA A 208 -11.77 -21.10 -9.95
C ALA A 208 -13.03 -21.18 -10.84
N GLN A 209 -13.56 -20.04 -11.28
CA GLN A 209 -14.68 -20.01 -12.23
C GLN A 209 -14.32 -20.62 -13.58
N ALA A 210 -13.11 -20.36 -14.11
CA ALA A 210 -12.64 -20.98 -15.35
C ALA A 210 -12.44 -22.51 -15.21
N ILE A 211 -11.99 -22.97 -14.04
CA ILE A 211 -11.85 -24.40 -13.72
C ILE A 211 -13.22 -25.09 -13.62
N ARG A 212 -14.22 -24.42 -13.01
CA ARG A 212 -15.59 -24.93 -12.90
C ARG A 212 -16.18 -25.32 -14.26
N GLN A 213 -15.87 -24.58 -15.32
CA GLN A 213 -16.39 -24.83 -16.67
C GLN A 213 -15.87 -26.15 -17.29
N GLN A 214 -14.85 -26.79 -16.70
CA GLN A 214 -14.25 -28.04 -17.20
C GLN A 214 -14.61 -29.27 -16.38
N LEU A 215 -15.21 -29.08 -15.20
CA LEU A 215 -15.47 -30.14 -14.25
C LEU A 215 -16.98 -30.35 -14.09
N SER A 216 -17.39 -31.58 -13.79
CA SER A 216 -18.75 -31.83 -13.33
C SER A 216 -19.00 -31.12 -11.99
N ALA A 217 -20.27 -30.88 -11.66
CA ALA A 217 -20.64 -30.26 -10.38
C ALA A 217 -20.08 -31.03 -9.15
N GLN A 218 -20.04 -32.37 -9.23
CA GLN A 218 -19.50 -33.22 -8.16
C GLN A 218 -17.98 -33.05 -8.03
N GLN A 219 -17.25 -33.04 -9.14
CA GLN A 219 -15.79 -32.83 -9.13
C GLN A 219 -15.44 -31.42 -8.65
N TYR A 220 -16.15 -30.41 -9.14
CA TYR A 220 -15.95 -29.03 -8.68
C TYR A 220 -16.18 -28.89 -7.18
N ALA A 221 -17.22 -29.55 -6.65
CA ALA A 221 -17.48 -29.56 -5.21
C ALA A 221 -16.35 -30.18 -4.38
N ALA A 222 -15.65 -31.20 -4.92
CA ALA A 222 -14.57 -31.92 -4.28
C ALA A 222 -13.23 -31.17 -4.28
N ILE A 223 -12.96 -30.33 -5.28
CA ILE A 223 -11.71 -29.56 -5.36
C ILE A 223 -11.69 -28.29 -4.50
N ARG A 224 -12.81 -27.92 -3.87
CA ARG A 224 -12.92 -26.67 -3.11
C ARG A 224 -11.93 -26.66 -1.94
N PRO A 225 -11.03 -25.67 -1.86
CA PRO A 225 -10.22 -25.43 -0.68
C PRO A 225 -11.06 -25.31 0.59
N GLN A 226 -10.57 -25.84 1.71
CA GLN A 226 -11.20 -25.67 3.03
C GLN A 226 -11.34 -24.19 3.40
N SER A 227 -10.38 -23.37 2.98
CA SER A 227 -10.40 -21.93 3.16
C SER A 227 -11.50 -21.22 2.37
N TRP A 228 -12.16 -21.86 1.40
CA TRP A 228 -13.33 -21.27 0.77
C TRP A 228 -14.59 -21.45 1.61
N LEU A 229 -14.62 -22.44 2.50
CA LEU A 229 -15.79 -22.78 3.31
C LEU A 229 -15.97 -21.85 4.52
N SER A 230 -14.93 -21.13 4.91
CA SER A 230 -14.98 -20.15 5.99
C SER A 230 -15.03 -18.73 5.42
N PRO A 231 -15.93 -17.86 5.91
CA PRO A 231 -15.94 -16.44 5.57
C PRO A 231 -14.58 -15.77 5.80
N PHE A 232 -14.32 -14.66 5.11
CA PHE A 232 -13.23 -13.78 5.52
C PHE A 232 -13.53 -13.17 6.90
N THR A 233 -12.52 -13.12 7.74
CA THR A 233 -12.57 -12.46 9.04
C THR A 233 -12.56 -10.94 8.89
N GLU A 234 -13.01 -10.23 9.92
CA GLU A 234 -12.94 -8.76 9.95
C GLU A 234 -11.51 -8.25 9.79
N GLN A 235 -10.52 -8.94 10.38
CA GLN A 235 -9.11 -8.57 10.26
C GLN A 235 -8.58 -8.74 8.82
N GLU A 236 -8.97 -9.81 8.13
CA GLU A 236 -8.61 -10.02 6.72
C GLU A 236 -9.17 -8.91 5.82
N LEU A 237 -10.35 -8.37 6.13
CA LEU A 237 -11.01 -7.31 5.36
C LEU A 237 -10.72 -5.89 5.88
N SER A 238 -10.07 -5.76 7.04
CA SER A 238 -9.76 -4.47 7.64
C SER A 238 -8.55 -3.79 7.01
N LEU A 239 -8.60 -2.45 6.96
CA LEU A 239 -7.47 -1.60 6.59
C LEU A 239 -6.63 -1.16 7.79
N LEU A 240 -7.04 -1.48 9.02
CA LEU A 240 -6.45 -0.91 10.24
C LEU A 240 -4.93 -1.11 10.32
N GLN A 241 -4.44 -2.32 10.06
CA GLN A 241 -3.00 -2.62 10.09
C GLN A 241 -2.23 -1.90 8.99
N ALA A 242 -2.80 -1.84 7.77
CA ALA A 242 -2.19 -1.10 6.68
C ALA A 242 -2.14 0.39 6.99
N MET A 243 -3.19 0.96 7.59
CA MET A 243 -3.22 2.39 7.95
C MET A 243 -2.23 2.73 9.06
N SER A 244 -1.95 1.83 10.00
CA SER A 244 -0.92 2.08 11.01
C SER A 244 0.48 2.12 10.38
N GLY A 245 0.72 1.35 9.31
CA GLY A 245 1.97 1.44 8.57
C GLY A 245 2.05 2.62 7.59
N GLU A 246 0.95 3.03 6.94
CA GLU A 246 0.89 4.29 6.18
C GLU A 246 1.17 5.51 7.07
N TRP A 247 0.64 5.50 8.30
CA TRP A 247 0.95 6.51 9.31
C TRP A 247 2.43 6.52 9.67
N ALA A 248 3.02 5.36 9.99
CA ALA A 248 4.43 5.26 10.32
C ALA A 248 5.35 5.62 9.14
N PHE A 249 5.00 5.22 7.91
CA PHE A 249 5.70 5.63 6.70
C PHE A 249 5.68 7.14 6.50
N SER A 250 4.51 7.78 6.64
CA SER A 250 4.38 9.23 6.56
C SER A 250 5.26 9.94 7.60
N ASN A 251 5.34 9.40 8.82
CA ASN A 251 6.20 9.92 9.87
C ASN A 251 7.68 9.84 9.50
N ASN A 252 8.13 8.71 8.97
CA ASN A 252 9.50 8.49 8.51
C ASN A 252 9.88 9.46 7.38
N VAL A 253 9.01 9.60 6.37
CA VAL A 253 9.21 10.53 5.25
C VAL A 253 9.32 11.96 5.74
N THR A 254 8.42 12.36 6.64
CA THR A 254 8.39 13.72 7.19
C THR A 254 9.63 14.01 8.02
N GLU A 255 10.10 13.05 8.81
CA GLU A 255 11.31 13.17 9.62
C GLU A 255 12.56 13.28 8.74
N THR A 256 12.67 12.45 7.70
CA THR A 256 13.81 12.50 6.77
C THR A 256 13.81 13.76 5.91
N LEU A 257 12.67 14.17 5.33
CA LEU A 257 12.61 15.30 4.41
C LEU A 257 12.64 16.67 5.09
N LEU A 258 11.99 16.82 6.25
CA LEU A 258 11.86 18.12 6.91
C LEU A 258 12.83 18.27 8.08
N LEU A 259 13.10 17.20 8.82
CA LEU A 259 13.83 17.31 10.09
C LEU A 259 15.31 16.95 9.97
N SER A 260 15.76 16.30 8.89
CA SER A 260 17.18 15.99 8.69
C SER A 260 17.97 17.19 8.14
N ASP A 261 19.09 17.51 8.77
CA ASP A 261 20.00 18.57 8.30
C ASP A 261 20.64 18.21 6.96
N THR A 262 20.76 16.92 6.65
CA THR A 262 21.26 16.38 5.39
C THR A 262 20.43 16.78 4.18
N ALA A 263 19.10 16.91 4.33
CA ALA A 263 18.22 17.35 3.25
C ALA A 263 18.50 18.79 2.78
N THR A 264 19.16 19.60 3.62
CA THR A 264 19.39 21.02 3.34
C THR A 264 20.73 21.33 2.67
N ASN A 265 21.68 20.39 2.67
CA ASN A 265 23.03 20.67 2.18
C ASN A 265 23.07 20.88 0.66
N ASP A 266 22.23 20.17 -0.09
CA ASP A 266 22.15 20.23 -1.55
C ASP A 266 21.18 21.31 -2.07
N LEU A 267 20.54 22.05 -1.17
CA LEU A 267 19.56 23.10 -1.51
C LEU A 267 20.22 24.41 -1.94
N SER A 268 19.55 25.13 -2.85
CA SER A 268 19.95 26.48 -3.24
C SER A 268 19.80 27.45 -2.06
N ALA A 269 20.43 28.62 -2.16
CA ALA A 269 20.32 29.64 -1.11
C ALA A 269 18.87 30.13 -0.90
N VAL A 270 18.04 30.11 -1.94
CA VAL A 270 16.63 30.48 -1.87
C VAL A 270 15.83 29.40 -1.12
N ASP A 271 16.03 28.14 -1.48
CA ASP A 271 15.34 27.01 -0.83
C ASP A 271 15.70 26.91 0.66
N LYS A 272 16.95 27.22 1.03
CA LYS A 272 17.38 27.30 2.44
C LYS A 272 16.64 28.39 3.20
N LEU A 273 16.43 29.55 2.57
CA LEU A 273 15.67 30.65 3.18
C LEU A 273 14.19 30.30 3.32
N GLU A 274 13.58 29.71 2.28
CA GLU A 274 12.20 29.20 2.35
C GLU A 274 12.06 28.20 3.48
N TRP A 275 13.02 27.28 3.61
CA TRP A 275 12.97 26.27 4.66
C TRP A 275 13.11 26.86 6.07
N LEU A 276 13.99 27.84 6.25
CA LEU A 276 14.14 28.56 7.51
C LEU A 276 12.85 29.30 7.92
N ILE A 277 12.07 29.79 6.94
CA ILE A 277 10.80 30.47 7.19
C ILE A 277 9.69 29.47 7.54
N LEU A 278 9.64 28.32 6.87
CA LEU A 278 8.58 27.33 7.02
C LEU A 278 8.76 26.40 8.23
N LYS A 279 10.00 26.04 8.59
CA LYS A 279 10.30 25.08 9.66
C LYS A 279 9.63 25.40 11.00
N PRO A 280 9.60 26.66 11.49
CA PRO A 280 8.91 26.99 12.75
C PRO A 280 7.39 26.83 12.68
N LEU A 281 6.82 26.77 11.48
CA LEU A 281 5.38 26.61 11.24
C LEU A 281 4.97 25.15 11.01
N PHE A 282 5.92 24.22 11.18
CA PHE A 282 5.71 22.79 11.11
C PHE A 282 5.83 22.18 12.51
N GLN A 283 4.76 21.51 12.95
CA GLN A 283 4.69 20.80 14.22
C GLN A 283 4.57 19.30 13.92
N SER A 284 5.62 18.55 14.24
CA SER A 284 5.73 17.14 13.87
C SER A 284 4.65 16.31 14.56
N GLN A 285 4.51 16.42 15.87
CA GLN A 285 3.55 15.63 16.63
C GLN A 285 2.10 16.03 16.31
N ALA A 286 1.80 17.31 16.16
CA ALA A 286 0.48 17.74 15.70
C ALA A 286 0.12 17.18 14.31
N SER A 287 1.10 17.11 13.38
CA SER A 287 0.90 16.49 12.06
C SER A 287 0.60 14.99 12.18
N ARG A 288 1.35 14.29 13.04
CA ARG A 288 1.17 12.87 13.36
C ARG A 288 -0.20 12.59 13.97
N ASN A 289 -0.63 13.45 14.90
CA ASN A 289 -1.93 13.38 15.56
C ASN A 289 -3.08 13.55 14.58
N GLN A 290 -3.00 14.57 13.72
CA GLN A 290 -4.01 14.85 12.71
C GLN A 290 -4.13 13.68 11.72
N LEU A 291 -2.99 13.21 11.19
CA LEU A 291 -2.98 12.09 10.25
C LEU A 291 -3.58 10.82 10.88
N ALA A 292 -3.19 10.49 12.11
CA ALA A 292 -3.74 9.34 12.82
C ALA A 292 -5.26 9.43 12.97
N GLY A 293 -5.78 10.60 13.36
CA GLY A 293 -7.21 10.85 13.48
C GLY A 293 -7.94 10.69 12.15
N MET A 294 -7.39 11.23 11.05
CA MET A 294 -7.98 11.08 9.71
C MET A 294 -8.00 9.63 9.25
N LEU A 295 -6.90 8.89 9.42
CA LEU A 295 -6.82 7.49 9.02
C LEU A 295 -7.79 6.61 9.81
N LEU A 296 -7.86 6.77 11.14
CA LEU A 296 -8.80 6.01 11.97
C LEU A 296 -10.26 6.38 11.70
N ALA A 297 -10.56 7.64 11.40
CA ALA A 297 -11.90 8.05 10.98
C ALA A 297 -12.31 7.31 9.70
N GLN A 298 -11.43 7.29 8.69
CA GLN A 298 -11.69 6.62 7.43
C GLN A 298 -11.84 5.09 7.57
N VAL A 299 -11.00 4.44 8.38
CA VAL A 299 -11.12 2.98 8.67
C VAL A 299 -12.47 2.63 9.26
N ASN A 300 -13.01 3.52 10.11
CA ASN A 300 -14.30 3.33 10.76
C ASN A 300 -15.48 3.87 9.95
N GLY A 301 -15.26 4.31 8.70
CA GLY A 301 -16.32 4.84 7.84
C GLY A 301 -16.88 6.20 8.27
N HIS A 302 -16.16 6.93 9.13
CA HIS A 302 -16.53 8.27 9.57
C HIS A 302 -15.90 9.33 8.67
N ALA A 303 -16.63 10.42 8.44
CA ALA A 303 -16.05 11.61 7.83
C ALA A 303 -15.02 12.23 8.79
N ALA A 304 -13.89 12.70 8.24
CA ALA A 304 -12.97 13.53 8.99
C ALA A 304 -13.69 14.80 9.45
N THR A 305 -13.42 15.25 10.67
CA THR A 305 -14.03 16.46 11.21
C THR A 305 -13.48 17.68 10.47
N GLU A 306 -14.36 18.49 9.90
CA GLU A 306 -13.95 19.71 9.18
C GLU A 306 -13.27 20.69 10.14
N PRO A 307 -12.03 21.11 9.86
CA PRO A 307 -11.31 22.02 10.73
C PRO A 307 -11.92 23.43 10.66
N THR A 308 -11.96 24.11 11.81
CA THR A 308 -12.31 25.53 11.87
C THR A 308 -11.24 26.37 11.16
N TRP A 309 -11.62 27.52 10.58
CA TRP A 309 -10.70 28.37 9.79
C TRP A 309 -9.45 28.79 10.58
N TYR A 310 -9.60 29.10 11.87
CA TYR A 310 -8.51 29.56 12.73
C TYR A 310 -7.56 28.43 13.12
N SER A 311 -7.98 27.18 13.00
CA SER A 311 -7.09 26.05 13.25
C SER A 311 -5.88 26.13 12.31
N TRP A 312 -6.02 26.64 11.09
CA TRP A 312 -4.93 26.78 10.10
C TRP A 312 -3.79 27.70 10.56
N LEU A 313 -3.97 28.49 11.63
CA LEU A 313 -2.88 29.27 12.21
C LEU A 313 -1.86 28.40 12.95
N TYR A 314 -2.30 27.23 13.44
CA TYR A 314 -1.46 26.22 14.09
C TYR A 314 -1.16 25.06 13.14
N ASN A 315 0.11 24.71 13.05
CA ASN A 315 0.71 23.72 12.18
C ASN A 315 0.26 23.82 10.70
N PRO A 316 0.33 25.01 10.06
CA PRO A 316 -0.12 25.17 8.67
C PRO A 316 0.64 24.26 7.70
N VAL A 317 1.95 24.08 7.89
CA VAL A 317 2.77 23.23 7.01
C VAL A 317 2.32 21.78 7.11
N GLY A 318 2.15 21.27 8.34
CA GLY A 318 1.67 19.92 8.57
C GLY A 318 0.28 19.66 7.99
N LYS A 319 -0.62 20.65 8.09
CA LYS A 319 -1.96 20.56 7.50
C LYS A 319 -1.95 20.51 5.98
N VAL A 320 -1.08 21.26 5.33
CA VAL A 320 -0.90 21.19 3.87
C VAL A 320 -0.41 19.79 3.48
N LEU A 321 0.60 19.26 4.16
CA LEU A 321 1.11 17.90 3.89
C LEU A 321 0.01 16.84 4.07
N ASN A 322 -0.75 16.94 5.15
CA ASN A 322 -1.84 16.03 5.47
C ASN A 322 -3.08 16.21 4.58
N SER A 323 -3.25 17.34 3.90
CA SER A 323 -4.40 17.56 2.99
C SER A 323 -4.34 16.70 1.73
N MET A 324 -3.18 16.10 1.44
CA MET A 324 -2.95 15.25 0.27
C MET A 324 -3.38 13.78 0.47
N THR A 325 -4.03 13.46 1.60
CA THR A 325 -4.45 12.08 1.90
C THR A 325 -5.49 11.55 0.91
N VAL A 326 -5.37 10.27 0.56
CA VAL A 326 -6.27 9.56 -0.34
C VAL A 326 -7.58 9.22 0.39
N ASN A 327 -8.67 9.12 -0.36
CA ASN A 327 -9.94 8.58 0.13
C ASN A 327 -9.92 7.04 0.10
N TYR A 328 -10.00 6.40 1.27
CA TYR A 328 -9.87 4.94 1.41
C TYR A 328 -11.19 4.16 1.20
N VAL A 329 -12.33 4.82 0.96
CA VAL A 329 -13.64 4.15 0.76
C VAL A 329 -13.58 3.14 -0.38
N SER A 330 -12.91 3.49 -1.49
CA SER A 330 -12.77 2.59 -2.63
C SER A 330 -11.99 1.32 -2.30
N TYR A 331 -11.04 1.38 -1.35
CA TYR A 331 -10.26 0.23 -0.92
C TYR A 331 -11.05 -0.69 0.01
N HIS A 332 -11.87 -0.14 0.90
CA HIS A 332 -12.82 -0.93 1.69
C HIS A 332 -13.78 -1.72 0.78
N ALA A 333 -14.32 -1.08 -0.26
CA ALA A 333 -15.20 -1.76 -1.20
C ALA A 333 -14.50 -2.91 -1.94
N ARG A 334 -13.23 -2.72 -2.34
CA ARG A 334 -12.42 -3.78 -2.96
C ARG A 334 -12.18 -4.96 -2.02
N LEU A 335 -11.90 -4.72 -0.74
CA LEU A 335 -11.74 -5.79 0.25
C LEU A 335 -13.06 -6.52 0.50
N ALA A 336 -14.17 -5.78 0.68
CA ALA A 336 -15.49 -6.37 0.87
C ALA A 336 -15.91 -7.28 -0.32
N GLN A 337 -15.50 -6.93 -1.55
CA GLN A 337 -15.76 -7.74 -2.73
C GLN A 337 -15.18 -9.16 -2.64
N LEU A 338 -14.12 -9.39 -1.86
CA LEU A 338 -13.50 -10.71 -1.72
C LEU A 338 -14.48 -11.74 -1.14
N GLU A 339 -15.33 -11.33 -0.18
CA GLU A 339 -16.34 -12.21 0.40
C GLU A 339 -17.45 -12.55 -0.62
N THR A 340 -17.86 -11.58 -1.44
CA THR A 340 -18.80 -11.83 -2.54
C THR A 340 -18.23 -12.85 -3.55
N LEU A 341 -16.95 -12.71 -3.92
CA LEU A 341 -16.29 -13.66 -4.83
C LEU A 341 -16.18 -15.06 -4.21
N ARG A 342 -15.87 -15.16 -2.92
CA ARG A 342 -15.85 -16.44 -2.19
C ARG A 342 -17.23 -17.10 -2.21
N GLN A 343 -18.29 -16.35 -1.91
CA GLN A 343 -19.66 -16.87 -1.93
C GLN A 343 -20.05 -17.39 -3.32
N GLN A 344 -19.71 -16.67 -4.38
CA GLN A 344 -19.94 -17.12 -5.76
C GLN A 344 -19.16 -18.39 -6.10
N ALA A 345 -17.95 -18.55 -5.58
CA ALA A 345 -17.11 -19.72 -5.86
C ALA A 345 -17.62 -21.01 -5.20
N ILE A 346 -18.39 -20.92 -4.10
CA ILE A 346 -18.93 -22.10 -3.38
C ILE A 346 -20.33 -22.53 -3.83
N LEU A 347 -21.10 -21.64 -4.47
CA LEU A 347 -22.35 -21.93 -5.18
C LEU A 347 -22.03 -22.71 -6.46
#